data_AF-A0A1I8IAB0-F1
#
_entry.id   AF-A0A1I8IAB0-F1
#
_cell.length_a   1.000
_cell.length_b   1.000
_cell.length_c   1.000
_cell.angle_alpha   90.00
_cell.angle_beta   90.00
_cell.angle_gamma   90.00
#
_symmetry.space_group_name_H-M   'P 1'
#
loop_
_entity.id
_entity.type
_entity.pdbx_description
1 polymer ?
#
loop_
_entity_poly.entity_id
_entity_poly.type
_entity_poly.pdbx_seq_one_letter_code
_entity_poly.pdbx_strand_id
1 'polypeptide(L)'
;MHSKNFAANHYCIRDHTSNRLIDEFYNRDELLIPRVLGTSSQGQFQIKCRWDIRLKTEKPGMQLVIAAMPNKNNRSTTTDEEVKMSVDFINSNFVSVTTGMFQVLPAAEHRRFTVDLNWDARVQKRSSDNLRILLPIQGQCGRDMLWFSGSCYAVSAVRQSMADATDSVGGDAQLASFSSMAEISEFIAA
;
A
#
# COMPACT_ATOMS: atom_id res chain seq x y z
N MET A 1 -21.39 0.32 16.73
CA MET A 1 -21.75 0.70 15.35
C MET A 1 -20.47 0.78 14.52
N HIS A 2 -20.15 -0.27 13.75
CA HIS A 2 -18.97 -0.25 12.87
C HIS A 2 -19.36 0.41 11.54
N SER A 3 -18.97 1.67 11.37
CA SER A 3 -19.08 2.37 10.10
C SER A 3 -18.21 1.66 9.05
N LYS A 4 -18.86 1.07 8.05
CA LYS A 4 -18.21 0.51 6.84
C LYS A 4 -17.77 1.64 5.93
N ASN A 5 -16.80 2.45 6.33
CA ASN A 5 -16.11 3.33 5.38
C ASN A 5 -15.03 2.50 4.67
N PHE A 6 -15.18 2.41 3.35
CA PHE A 6 -14.32 1.64 2.45
C PHE A 6 -13.03 2.41 2.19
N ALA A 7 -11.90 1.72 2.06
CA ALA A 7 -10.78 2.30 1.32
C ALA A 7 -11.30 2.67 -0.07
N ALA A 8 -11.07 3.89 -0.54
CA ALA A 8 -11.54 4.26 -1.86
C ALA A 8 -10.69 3.52 -2.91
N ASN A 9 -11.36 2.74 -3.74
CA ASN A 9 -10.73 1.88 -4.73
C ASN A 9 -10.40 2.70 -5.98
N HIS A 10 -9.14 2.69 -6.38
CA HIS A 10 -8.65 3.42 -7.55
C HIS A 10 -8.08 2.47 -8.57
N TYR A 11 -8.80 2.29 -9.66
CA TYR A 11 -8.41 1.42 -10.75
C TYR A 11 -7.39 2.11 -11.68
N CYS A 12 -6.63 1.29 -12.40
CA CYS A 12 -5.68 1.74 -13.42
C CYS A 12 -6.46 2.31 -14.60
N ILE A 13 -6.24 3.59 -14.90
CA ILE A 13 -6.78 4.26 -16.09
C ILE A 13 -5.64 4.39 -17.08
N ARG A 14 -5.78 3.73 -18.23
CA ARG A 14 -4.75 3.67 -19.29
C ARG A 14 -4.37 5.08 -19.75
N ASP A 15 -3.06 5.30 -19.85
CA ASP A 15 -2.38 6.52 -20.32
C ASP A 15 -2.85 7.79 -19.60
N HIS A 16 -3.30 7.63 -18.35
CA HIS A 16 -3.85 8.72 -17.54
C HIS A 16 -3.11 8.86 -16.21
N THR A 17 -2.99 10.11 -15.76
CA THR A 17 -2.52 10.44 -14.41
C THR A 17 -3.71 10.83 -13.54
N SER A 18 -4.02 9.98 -12.58
CA SER A 18 -5.07 10.22 -11.59
C SER A 18 -4.52 10.97 -10.38
N ASN A 19 -5.01 12.19 -10.14
CA ASN A 19 -4.62 12.95 -8.94
C ASN A 19 -5.41 12.47 -7.72
N ARG A 20 -4.74 12.29 -6.57
CA ARG A 20 -5.36 11.97 -5.29
C ARG A 20 -4.85 12.87 -4.19
N LEU A 21 -5.77 13.24 -3.32
CA LEU A 21 -5.49 14.07 -2.17
C LEU A 21 -5.97 13.32 -0.93
N ILE A 22 -5.03 12.83 -0.13
CA ILE A 22 -5.27 11.75 0.83
C ILE A 22 -5.41 12.24 2.28
N ASP A 23 -5.39 13.55 2.49
CA ASP A 23 -5.52 14.18 3.81
C ASP A 23 -6.83 14.97 4.00
N GLU A 24 -7.74 14.88 3.03
CA GLU A 24 -9.13 15.32 3.22
C GLU A 24 -9.90 14.29 4.06
N PHE A 25 -10.83 14.76 4.91
CA PHE A 25 -11.47 13.98 5.99
C PHE A 25 -12.05 12.61 5.58
N TYR A 26 -12.36 12.41 4.29
CA TYR A 26 -12.94 11.19 3.74
C TYR A 26 -11.95 10.26 3.00
N ASN A 27 -10.70 10.69 2.74
CA ASN A 27 -9.77 10.01 1.81
C ASN A 27 -8.45 9.60 2.47
N ARG A 28 -8.46 9.15 3.73
CA ARG A 28 -7.23 8.79 4.47
C ARG A 28 -6.82 7.34 4.32
N ASP A 29 -7.57 6.54 3.55
CA ASP A 29 -7.31 5.13 3.29
C ASP A 29 -7.68 4.85 1.82
N GLU A 30 -6.66 4.72 0.99
CA GLU A 30 -6.79 4.57 -0.46
C GLU A 30 -6.22 3.23 -0.91
N LEU A 31 -6.93 2.55 -1.81
CA LEU A 31 -6.48 1.29 -2.39
C LEU A 31 -6.29 1.44 -3.89
N LEU A 32 -5.04 1.45 -4.34
CA LEU A 32 -4.69 1.42 -5.75
C LEU A 32 -4.75 -0.02 -6.24
N ILE A 33 -5.65 -0.26 -7.18
CA ILE A 33 -5.89 -1.55 -7.78
C ILE A 33 -5.32 -1.50 -9.20
N PRO A 34 -4.33 -2.35 -9.53
CA PRO A 34 -3.64 -2.26 -10.80
C PRO A 34 -4.49 -2.73 -12.01
N ARG A 35 -5.83 -2.79 -11.88
CA ARG A 35 -6.76 -3.35 -12.86
C ARG A 35 -7.24 -2.27 -13.81
N VAL A 36 -7.00 -2.49 -15.10
CA VAL A 36 -7.57 -1.67 -16.17
C VAL A 36 -9.04 -2.03 -16.33
N LEU A 37 -9.90 -1.01 -16.40
CA LEU A 37 -11.32 -1.14 -16.73
C LEU A 37 -11.53 -0.79 -18.21
N GLY A 38 -12.33 -1.58 -18.93
CA GLY A 38 -12.68 -1.35 -20.34
C GLY A 38 -11.92 -2.21 -21.36
N THR A 39 -12.39 -2.22 -22.61
CA THR A 39 -11.77 -2.93 -23.74
C THR A 39 -10.69 -2.05 -24.38
N SER A 40 -9.54 -2.63 -24.69
CA SER A 40 -8.48 -1.94 -25.43
C SER A 40 -8.98 -1.57 -26.83
N SER A 41 -8.86 -0.31 -27.21
CA SER A 41 -8.86 0.09 -28.62
C SER A 41 -7.77 -0.71 -29.34
N GLN A 42 -8.11 -1.28 -30.51
CA GLN A 42 -7.19 -2.09 -31.29
C GLN A 42 -5.91 -1.30 -31.61
N GLY A 43 -4.74 -1.81 -31.20
CA GLY A 43 -3.43 -1.28 -31.59
C GLY A 43 -2.51 -0.78 -30.46
N GLN A 44 -3.00 -0.58 -29.23
CA GLN A 44 -2.17 -0.17 -28.09
C GLN A 44 -1.98 -1.30 -27.07
N PHE A 45 -0.75 -1.82 -27.04
CA PHE A 45 -0.32 -2.91 -26.16
C PHE A 45 0.44 -2.44 -24.91
N GLN A 46 1.08 -1.27 -25.00
CA GLN A 46 1.69 -0.64 -23.84
C GLN A 46 0.59 -0.04 -22.98
N ILE A 47 0.60 -0.37 -21.69
CA ILE A 47 -0.32 0.18 -20.71
C ILE A 47 0.49 0.90 -19.66
N LYS A 48 0.24 2.21 -19.53
CA LYS A 48 0.79 3.05 -18.47
C LYS A 48 -0.33 3.62 -17.63
N CYS A 49 -0.22 3.51 -16.31
CA CYS A 49 -1.11 4.16 -15.35
C CYS A 49 -0.26 4.88 -14.32
N ARG A 50 -0.68 6.08 -13.93
CA ARG A 50 -0.02 6.87 -12.89
C ARG A 50 -1.03 7.40 -11.90
N TRP A 51 -0.71 7.31 -10.62
CA TRP A 51 -1.41 8.03 -9.56
C TRP A 51 -0.46 9.09 -8.98
N ASP A 52 -0.88 10.36 -8.97
CA ASP A 52 -0.17 11.47 -8.32
C ASP A 52 -0.83 11.70 -6.95
N ILE A 53 -0.15 11.29 -5.89
CA ILE A 53 -0.65 11.31 -4.52
C ILE A 53 -0.10 12.56 -3.83
N ARG A 54 -0.99 13.34 -3.21
CA ARG A 54 -0.66 14.60 -2.54
C ARG A 54 -1.27 14.68 -1.15
N LEU A 55 -0.59 15.40 -0.27
CA LEU A 55 -1.06 15.78 1.06
C LEU A 55 -1.03 17.32 1.15
N LYS A 56 -2.18 17.96 1.40
CA LYS A 56 -2.26 19.42 1.63
C LYS A 56 -1.63 19.80 2.97
N THR A 57 -1.95 19.05 4.00
CA THR A 57 -1.69 19.35 5.40
C THR A 57 -0.30 18.92 5.79
N GLU A 58 0.41 19.85 6.40
CA GLU A 58 1.71 19.61 7.03
C GLU A 58 1.51 19.63 8.54
N LYS A 59 1.27 18.45 9.12
CA LYS A 59 1.16 18.28 10.57
C LYS A 59 2.37 17.49 11.07
N PRO A 60 3.15 18.04 12.01
CA PRO A 60 4.20 17.28 12.66
C PRO A 60 3.66 16.00 13.29
N GLY A 61 4.45 14.92 13.23
CA GLY A 61 4.07 13.61 13.78
C GLY A 61 3.06 12.82 12.93
N MET A 62 2.67 13.33 11.76
CA MET A 62 1.80 12.61 10.84
C MET A 62 2.60 11.54 10.08
N GLN A 63 2.10 10.31 10.10
CA GLN A 63 2.73 9.17 9.43
C GLN A 63 1.94 8.79 8.18
N LEU A 64 2.67 8.41 7.13
CA LEU A 64 2.18 7.84 5.88
C LEU A 64 2.48 6.34 5.88
N VAL A 65 1.47 5.52 5.68
CA VAL A 65 1.61 4.07 5.59
C VAL A 65 1.42 3.64 4.15
N ILE A 66 2.37 2.86 3.63
CA ILE A 66 2.30 2.26 2.29
C ILE A 66 2.43 0.75 2.46
N ALA A 67 1.41 0.01 2.05
CA ALA A 67 1.36 -1.44 2.24
C ALA A 67 0.94 -2.17 0.96
N ALA A 68 1.68 -3.22 0.61
CA ALA A 68 1.30 -4.14 -0.45
C ALA A 68 0.25 -5.13 0.07
N MET A 69 -0.93 -5.11 -0.56
CA MET A 69 -2.06 -5.94 -0.19
C MET A 69 -2.24 -7.05 -1.24
N PRO A 70 -2.19 -8.33 -0.85
CA PRO A 70 -2.27 -9.43 -1.80
C PRO A 70 -3.56 -9.39 -2.61
N ASN A 71 -3.42 -9.51 -3.94
CA ASN A 71 -4.56 -9.52 -4.84
C ASN A 71 -5.11 -10.95 -4.97
N LYS A 72 -6.30 -11.21 -4.38
CA LYS A 72 -6.95 -12.54 -4.34
C LYS A 72 -7.16 -13.21 -5.70
N ASN A 73 -7.11 -12.45 -6.80
CA ASN A 73 -7.28 -12.97 -8.16
C ASN A 73 -5.98 -13.49 -8.80
N ASN A 74 -4.82 -13.29 -8.16
CA ASN A 74 -3.55 -13.82 -8.64
C ASN A 74 -3.30 -15.19 -8.02
N ARG A 75 -3.57 -16.27 -8.76
CA ARG A 75 -2.94 -17.57 -8.48
C ARG A 75 -1.47 -17.41 -8.84
N SER A 76 -0.58 -17.38 -7.85
CA SER A 76 0.87 -17.29 -8.10
C SER A 76 1.32 -18.48 -8.93
N THR A 77 1.76 -18.24 -10.15
CA THR A 77 2.56 -19.19 -10.92
C THR A 77 3.93 -18.57 -11.08
N THR A 78 4.94 -19.24 -10.55
CA THR A 78 6.30 -18.76 -10.26
C THR A 78 7.19 -18.54 -11.50
N THR A 79 6.67 -18.10 -12.65
CA THR A 79 7.50 -17.83 -13.83
C THR A 79 7.00 -16.65 -14.68
N ASP A 80 7.98 -15.77 -14.98
CA ASP A 80 8.08 -14.73 -16.02
C ASP A 80 7.44 -13.33 -15.83
N GLU A 81 8.33 -12.33 -15.88
CA GLU A 81 8.13 -10.87 -16.11
C GLU A 81 6.88 -10.24 -15.47
N GLU A 82 6.72 -10.52 -14.20
CA GLU A 82 5.71 -9.95 -13.34
C GLU A 82 5.91 -8.44 -13.14
N VAL A 83 5.02 -7.62 -13.73
CA VAL A 83 5.09 -6.16 -13.55
C VAL A 83 4.57 -5.75 -12.17
N LYS A 84 5.44 -5.02 -11.46
CA LYS A 84 5.16 -4.44 -10.14
C LYS A 84 4.87 -2.94 -10.26
N MET A 85 4.04 -2.44 -9.34
CA MET A 85 3.94 -0.99 -9.15
C MET A 85 5.25 -0.47 -8.58
N SER A 86 5.58 0.79 -8.87
CA SER A 86 6.68 1.51 -8.24
C SER A 86 6.15 2.78 -7.59
N VAL A 87 6.61 3.07 -6.38
CA VAL A 87 6.36 4.33 -5.68
C VAL A 87 7.59 5.22 -5.86
N ASP A 88 7.41 6.39 -6.46
CA ASP A 88 8.45 7.37 -6.71
C ASP A 88 8.19 8.60 -5.82
N PHE A 89 9.04 8.77 -4.81
CA PHE A 89 9.00 9.91 -3.91
C PHE A 89 9.81 11.05 -4.52
N ILE A 90 9.20 12.22 -4.67
CA ILE A 90 9.85 13.38 -5.26
C ILE A 90 11.13 13.71 -4.47
N ASN A 91 12.28 13.75 -5.16
CA ASN A 91 13.62 13.99 -4.63
C ASN A 91 14.25 12.85 -3.81
N SER A 92 13.69 11.65 -3.86
CA SER A 92 14.19 10.46 -3.18
C SER A 92 14.28 9.27 -4.14
N ASN A 93 14.75 8.12 -3.64
CA ASN A 93 14.76 6.88 -4.43
C ASN A 93 13.33 6.35 -4.63
N PHE A 94 13.12 5.63 -5.72
CA PHE A 94 11.88 4.87 -5.93
C PHE A 94 11.92 3.54 -5.19
N VAL A 95 10.74 3.05 -4.81
CA VAL A 95 10.54 1.74 -4.17
C VAL A 95 9.68 0.88 -5.09
N SER A 96 10.13 -0.34 -5.38
CA SER A 96 9.30 -1.34 -6.07
C SER A 96 8.33 -1.97 -5.06
N VAL A 97 7.04 -2.03 -5.40
CA VAL A 97 6.02 -2.65 -4.55
C VAL A 97 6.21 -4.16 -4.60
N THR A 98 6.68 -4.73 -3.50
CA THR A 98 6.86 -6.17 -3.31
C THR A 98 5.75 -6.74 -2.43
N THR A 99 5.41 -8.00 -2.64
CA THR A 99 4.42 -8.71 -1.84
C THR A 99 4.83 -8.71 -0.37
N GLY A 100 3.91 -8.33 0.51
CA GLY A 100 4.15 -8.25 1.95
C GLY A 100 4.82 -6.95 2.43
N MET A 101 5.19 -6.04 1.51
CA MET A 101 5.77 -4.74 1.86
C MET A 101 4.86 -3.94 2.80
N PHE A 102 5.44 -3.40 3.87
CA PHE A 102 4.76 -2.52 4.81
C PHE A 102 5.72 -1.43 5.30
N GLN A 103 5.48 -0.18 4.89
CA GLN A 103 6.34 0.95 5.22
C GLN A 103 5.57 2.04 5.95
N VAL A 104 6.18 2.59 7.00
CA VAL A 104 5.68 3.78 7.71
C VAL A 104 6.69 4.90 7.53
N LEU A 105 6.27 6.00 6.89
CA LEU A 105 7.14 7.10 6.51
C LEU A 105 6.66 8.41 7.14
N PRO A 106 7.55 9.37 7.44
CA PRO A 106 7.16 10.71 7.85
C PRO A 106 6.37 11.41 6.73
N ALA A 107 5.11 11.76 6.98
CA ALA A 107 4.23 12.33 5.95
C ALA A 107 4.68 13.74 5.51
N ALA A 108 5.34 14.49 6.40
CA ALA A 108 5.87 15.82 6.12
C ALA A 108 6.97 15.82 5.05
N GLU A 109 7.78 14.75 4.99
CA GLU A 109 8.83 14.58 3.99
C GLU A 109 8.30 13.97 2.69
N HIS A 110 7.19 13.23 2.77
CA HIS A 110 6.60 12.48 1.65
C HIS A 110 5.24 13.06 1.22
N ARG A 111 5.13 14.39 1.19
CA ARG A 111 3.87 15.12 0.88
C ARG A 111 3.37 14.94 -0.54
N ARG A 112 4.25 14.51 -1.46
CA ARG A 112 3.89 14.20 -2.82
C ARG A 112 4.76 13.09 -3.39
N PHE A 113 4.11 12.12 -4.00
CA PHE A 113 4.77 10.99 -4.65
C PHE A 113 3.89 10.45 -5.78
N THR A 114 4.49 9.73 -6.71
CA THR A 114 3.75 9.05 -7.77
C THR A 114 3.78 7.54 -7.58
N VAL A 115 2.69 6.89 -7.95
CA VAL A 115 2.64 5.44 -8.10
C VAL A 115 2.51 5.15 -9.58
N ASP A 116 3.46 4.43 -10.12
CA ASP A 116 3.53 4.09 -11.54
C ASP A 116 3.32 2.59 -11.75
N LEU A 117 2.57 2.27 -12.80
CA LEU A 117 2.42 0.91 -13.31
C LEU A 117 2.54 0.95 -14.83
N ASN A 118 3.52 0.24 -15.38
CA ASN A 118 3.79 0.23 -16.81
C ASN A 118 4.13 -1.18 -17.29
N TRP A 119 3.41 -1.70 -18.28
CA TRP A 119 3.67 -3.03 -18.85
C TRP A 119 3.30 -3.14 -20.33
N ASP A 120 3.94 -4.08 -21.03
CA ASP A 120 3.50 -4.53 -22.36
C ASP A 120 2.59 -5.76 -22.20
N ALA A 121 1.32 -5.60 -22.53
CA ALA A 121 0.30 -6.64 -22.42
C ALA A 121 0.53 -7.86 -23.33
N ARG A 122 1.48 -7.80 -24.28
CA ARG A 122 1.81 -8.93 -25.17
C ARG A 122 2.79 -9.93 -24.55
N VAL A 123 3.70 -9.45 -23.72
CA VAL A 123 4.82 -10.24 -23.21
C VAL A 123 4.84 -10.35 -21.69
N GLN A 124 4.16 -9.44 -20.99
CA GLN A 124 4.17 -9.40 -19.53
C GLN A 124 2.82 -9.80 -18.96
N LYS A 125 2.85 -10.70 -17.97
CA LYS A 125 1.69 -10.99 -17.14
C LYS A 125 1.62 -10.00 -16.00
N ARG A 126 0.40 -9.60 -15.67
CA ARG A 126 0.13 -8.72 -14.56
C ARG A 126 0.06 -9.53 -13.27
N SER A 127 0.96 -9.25 -12.34
CA SER A 127 0.93 -9.88 -11.01
C SER A 127 0.83 -8.88 -9.86
N SER A 128 0.53 -7.62 -10.13
CA SER A 128 0.63 -6.62 -9.08
C SER A 128 -0.40 -6.84 -7.97
N ASP A 129 0.14 -6.96 -6.76
CA ASP A 129 -0.57 -6.72 -5.52
C ASP A 129 -1.23 -5.35 -5.55
N ASN A 130 -2.30 -5.18 -4.79
CA ASN A 130 -2.87 -3.86 -4.62
C ASN A 130 -1.93 -3.03 -3.73
N LEU A 131 -1.89 -1.71 -3.92
CA LEU A 131 -1.13 -0.83 -3.04
C LEU A 131 -2.11 -0.05 -2.18
N ARG A 132 -2.00 -0.19 -0.87
CA ARG A 132 -2.74 0.62 0.08
C ARG A 132 -1.89 1.80 0.53
N ILE A 133 -2.51 2.96 0.55
CA ILE A 133 -1.94 4.20 1.06
C ILE A 133 -2.86 4.66 2.19
N LEU A 134 -2.34 4.67 3.41
CA LEU A 134 -3.09 4.99 4.62
C LEU A 134 -2.42 6.16 5.33
N LEU A 135 -3.23 7.05 5.88
CA LEU A 135 -2.80 8.24 6.58
C LEU A 135 -3.47 8.28 7.96
N PRO A 136 -2.95 7.52 8.94
CA PRO A 136 -3.59 7.34 10.24
C PRO A 136 -3.89 8.67 10.94
N ILE A 137 -4.95 8.66 11.76
CA ILE A 137 -5.24 9.76 12.68
C ILE A 137 -4.46 9.46 13.96
N GLN A 138 -3.85 10.47 14.57
CA GLN A 138 -3.13 10.29 15.83
C GLN A 138 -4.04 9.63 16.88
N GLY A 139 -3.57 8.55 17.51
CA GLY A 139 -4.33 7.76 18.47
C GLY A 139 -5.40 6.84 17.86
N GLN A 140 -5.44 6.70 16.53
CA GLN A 140 -6.34 5.77 15.85
C GLN A 140 -5.58 4.93 14.82
N CYS A 141 -5.81 3.63 14.82
CA CYS A 141 -5.24 2.76 13.80
C CYS A 141 -6.02 2.78 12.49
N GLY A 142 -5.38 2.26 11.44
CA GLY A 142 -6.10 1.87 10.24
C GLY A 142 -7.21 0.86 10.54
N ARG A 143 -8.21 0.78 9.67
CA ARG A 143 -9.45 0.02 9.91
C ARG A 143 -9.24 -1.47 10.22
N ASP A 144 -8.22 -2.07 9.64
CA ASP A 144 -7.83 -3.48 9.71
C ASP A 144 -6.59 -3.69 10.61
N MET A 145 -6.24 -2.68 11.38
CA MET A 145 -5.16 -2.72 12.36
C MET A 145 -5.74 -2.78 13.77
N LEU A 146 -5.06 -3.51 14.64
CA LEU A 146 -5.40 -3.62 16.05
C LEU A 146 -4.70 -2.50 16.82
N TRP A 147 -5.47 -1.75 17.61
CA TRP A 147 -4.92 -0.85 18.63
C TRP A 147 -4.68 -1.65 19.91
N PHE A 148 -3.43 -1.76 20.34
CA PHE A 148 -3.06 -2.45 21.58
C PHE A 148 -1.90 -1.70 22.24
N SER A 149 -2.00 -1.46 23.55
CA SER A 149 -0.93 -0.84 24.35
C SER A 149 -0.27 0.41 23.73
N GLY A 150 -1.09 1.29 23.14
CA GLY A 150 -0.61 2.55 22.54
C GLY A 150 -0.06 2.44 21.12
N SER A 151 -0.06 1.24 20.54
CA SER A 151 0.52 0.95 19.22
C SER A 151 -0.50 0.35 18.25
N CYS A 152 -0.24 0.50 16.96
CA CYS A 152 -1.04 -0.08 15.89
C CYS A 152 -0.35 -1.28 15.27
N TYR A 153 -1.07 -2.40 15.25
CA TYR A 153 -0.57 -3.67 14.73
C TYR A 153 -1.33 -4.07 13.47
N ALA A 154 -0.59 -4.46 12.43
CA ALA A 154 -1.15 -5.04 11.22
C ALA A 154 -0.71 -6.50 11.11
N VAL A 155 -1.60 -7.36 10.64
CA VAL A 155 -1.27 -8.76 10.33
C VAL A 155 -1.06 -8.88 8.82
N SER A 156 0.13 -9.30 8.41
CA SER A 156 0.38 -9.61 7.01
C SER A 156 -0.40 -10.85 6.59
N ALA A 157 -1.13 -10.74 5.48
CA ALA A 157 -1.81 -11.88 4.86
C ALA A 157 -0.85 -12.75 4.02
N VAL A 158 0.42 -12.33 3.88
CA VAL A 158 1.45 -13.01 3.11
C VAL A 158 2.24 -13.93 4.04
N ARG A 159 2.33 -15.22 3.68
CA ARG A 159 3.24 -16.15 4.35
C ARG A 159 4.63 -16.00 3.77
N GLN A 160 5.61 -15.71 4.62
CA GLN A 160 6.99 -15.47 4.22
C GLN A 160 7.95 -15.90 5.34
N SER A 161 9.24 -16.04 5.03
CA SER A 161 10.25 -16.33 6.04
C SER A 161 10.45 -15.12 6.97
N MET A 162 11.09 -15.31 8.13
CA MET A 162 11.41 -14.20 9.04
C MET A 162 12.38 -13.18 8.41
N ALA A 163 13.31 -13.64 7.57
CA ALA A 163 14.21 -12.77 6.85
C ALA A 163 13.43 -11.89 5.86
N ASP A 164 12.60 -12.51 5.01
CA ASP A 164 11.77 -11.78 4.04
C ASP A 164 10.78 -10.82 4.74
N ALA A 165 10.24 -11.22 5.90
CA ALA A 165 9.36 -10.36 6.71
C ALA A 165 10.10 -9.14 7.26
N THR A 166 11.35 -9.31 7.67
CA THR A 166 12.18 -8.20 8.16
C THR A 166 12.52 -7.25 7.02
N ASP A 167 12.88 -7.78 5.85
CA ASP A 167 13.27 -6.98 4.68
C ASP A 167 12.07 -6.27 4.02
N SER A 168 10.84 -6.78 4.21
CA SER A 168 9.61 -6.18 3.67
C SER A 168 9.00 -5.10 4.58
N VAL A 169 9.41 -5.03 5.84
CA VAL A 169 8.96 -4.01 6.80
C VAL A 169 10.00 -2.89 6.88
N GLY A 170 9.57 -1.63 6.73
CA GLY A 170 10.53 -0.51 6.69
C GLY A 170 10.00 0.83 7.19
N GLY A 171 10.91 1.81 7.22
CA GLY A 171 10.66 3.11 7.82
C GLY A 171 10.51 3.01 9.35
N ASP A 172 9.50 3.65 9.92
CA ASP A 172 9.19 3.60 11.36
C ASP A 172 8.40 2.33 11.75
N ALA A 173 8.14 1.43 10.81
CA ALA A 173 7.49 0.16 11.10
C ALA A 173 8.52 -0.88 11.56
N GLN A 174 8.08 -1.79 12.43
CA GLN A 174 8.88 -2.94 12.87
C GLN A 174 8.02 -4.17 13.04
N LEU A 175 8.64 -5.35 13.02
CA LEU A 175 7.98 -6.58 13.44
C LEU A 175 7.53 -6.44 14.89
N ALA A 176 6.34 -6.96 15.20
CA ALA A 176 5.77 -6.89 16.54
C ALA A 176 6.74 -7.53 17.55
N SER A 177 7.03 -6.79 18.62
CA SER A 177 7.86 -7.25 19.72
C SER A 177 7.01 -7.24 20.99
N PHE A 178 7.16 -8.29 21.78
CA PHE A 178 6.45 -8.46 23.05
C PHE A 178 7.48 -8.72 24.14
N SER A 179 7.31 -8.05 25.27
CA SER A 179 8.20 -8.13 26.42
C SER A 179 7.95 -9.34 27.31
N SER A 180 6.78 -9.98 27.19
CA SER A 180 6.42 -11.14 28.01
C SER A 180 5.37 -12.03 27.35
N MET A 181 5.25 -13.27 27.84
CA MET A 181 4.16 -14.17 27.45
C MET A 181 2.78 -13.65 27.86
N ALA A 182 2.68 -12.94 28.99
CA ALA A 182 1.43 -12.32 29.42
C ALA A 182 0.95 -11.27 28.40
N GLU A 183 1.86 -10.43 27.91
CA GLU A 183 1.57 -9.44 26.87
C GLU A 183 1.09 -10.09 25.57
N ILE A 184 1.70 -11.22 25.17
CA ILE A 184 1.24 -12.00 24.02
C ILE A 184 -0.18 -12.54 24.24
N SER A 185 -0.47 -13.09 25.42
CA SER A 185 -1.79 -13.60 25.75
C SER A 185 -2.86 -12.49 25.74
N GLU A 186 -2.53 -11.32 26.26
CA GLU A 186 -3.42 -10.15 26.22
C GLU A 186 -3.63 -9.65 24.79
N PHE A 187 -2.56 -9.60 23.98
CA PHE A 187 -2.63 -9.20 22.57
C PHE A 187 -3.54 -10.11 21.75
N ILE A 188 -3.46 -11.43 21.96
CA ILE A 188 -4.31 -12.40 21.25
C ILE A 188 -5.78 -12.30 21.67
N ALA A 189 -6.05 -11.85 22.90
CA ALA A 189 -7.40 -11.73 23.45
C ALA A 189 -8.12 -10.42 23.06
N ALA A 190 -7.38 -9.41 22.59
CA ALA A 190 -7.90 -8.10 22.18
C ALA A 190 -8.56 -8.12 20.80
#